data_AF-A0A640KPK1-F1
#
_entry.id   AF-A0A640KPK1-F1
#
_cell.length_a   1.000
_cell.length_b   1.000
_cell.length_c   1.000
_cell.angle_alpha   90.00
_cell.angle_beta   90.00
_cell.angle_gamma   90.00
#
_symmetry.space_group_name_H-M   'P 1'
#
loop_
_entity.id
_entity.type
_entity.pdbx_description
1 polymer ?
#
loop_
_entity_poly.entity_id
_entity_poly.type
_entity_poly.pdbx_seq_one_letter_code
_entity_poly.pdbx_strand_id
1 'polypeptide(L)'
;MGQRQSFEEKLHQCVCNNNVEQMKELIQQPEFSGENMNDIMFLDLVERCWDTATTMAFATHANDHQLAILVSTAIMHSSVLSLGSLFDLMKDVSATIEREHLDELFMTACDRMDTEAVRAMLTVNCFDPTDGRPIATVVRRELNKVAPDEELIHLVLDALPGHEDVATYLLEKCVPTAKHEATKTMLTTKLKNYVTCT
;
A
#
# COMPACT_ATOMS: atom_id res chain seq x y z
N MET A 1 34.05 -31.86 6.81
CA MET A 1 32.78 -32.10 7.53
C MET A 1 31.87 -30.93 7.20
N GLY A 2 30.90 -31.13 6.30
CA GLY A 2 29.97 -30.06 5.90
C GLY A 2 28.91 -29.89 6.96
N GLN A 3 28.83 -28.71 7.58
CA GLN A 3 27.67 -28.36 8.40
C GLN A 3 26.44 -28.38 7.48
N ARG A 4 25.41 -29.11 7.88
CA ARG A 4 24.10 -29.05 7.21
C ARG A 4 23.60 -27.61 7.36
N GLN A 5 23.46 -26.90 6.25
CA GLN A 5 22.86 -25.57 6.19
C GLN A 5 21.49 -25.61 6.88
N SER A 6 21.20 -24.61 7.72
CA SER A 6 19.94 -24.54 8.47
C SER A 6 18.75 -24.38 7.50
N PHE A 7 17.53 -24.68 7.94
CA PHE A 7 16.36 -24.49 7.08
C PHE A 7 16.18 -23.02 6.71
N GLU A 8 16.32 -22.11 7.69
CA GLU A 8 16.31 -20.66 7.49
C GLU A 8 17.30 -20.23 6.40
N GLU A 9 18.57 -20.66 6.48
CA GLU A 9 19.59 -20.30 5.50
C GLU A 9 19.24 -20.80 4.09
N LYS A 10 18.68 -22.02 3.97
CA LYS A 10 18.23 -22.56 2.68
C LYS A 10 17.04 -21.78 2.15
N LEU A 11 16.10 -21.41 3.01
CA LEU A 11 14.92 -20.65 2.65
C LEU A 11 15.33 -19.25 2.17
N HIS A 12 16.19 -18.56 2.91
CA HIS A 12 16.68 -17.24 2.53
C HIS A 12 17.42 -17.28 1.20
N GLN A 13 18.32 -18.25 1.02
CA GLN A 13 19.03 -18.43 -0.25
C GLN A 13 18.07 -18.70 -1.41
N CYS A 14 17.00 -19.48 -1.18
CA CYS A 14 15.98 -19.74 -2.19
C CYS A 14 15.23 -18.46 -2.58
N VAL A 15 14.80 -17.66 -1.60
CA VAL A 15 14.17 -16.33 -1.79
C VAL A 15 15.11 -15.42 -2.58
N CYS A 16 16.37 -15.31 -2.17
CA CYS A 16 17.39 -14.47 -2.81
C CYS A 16 17.71 -14.90 -4.25
N ASN A 17 17.66 -16.19 -4.55
CA ASN A 17 17.95 -16.68 -5.91
C ASN A 17 16.70 -16.69 -6.80
N ASN A 18 15.53 -16.29 -6.27
CA ASN A 18 14.23 -16.41 -6.93
C ASN A 18 13.98 -17.82 -7.51
N ASN A 19 14.38 -18.86 -6.75
CA ASN A 19 14.33 -20.25 -7.22
C ASN A 19 12.94 -20.87 -6.98
N VAL A 20 12.02 -20.63 -7.92
CA VAL A 20 10.60 -21.04 -7.82
C VAL A 20 10.41 -22.54 -7.60
N GLU A 21 11.19 -23.40 -8.27
CA GLU A 21 11.02 -24.86 -8.12
C GLU A 21 11.44 -25.34 -6.74
N GLN A 22 12.56 -24.84 -6.22
CA GLN A 22 12.98 -25.14 -4.86
C GLN A 22 11.99 -24.57 -3.83
N MET A 23 11.41 -23.40 -4.09
CA MET A 23 10.41 -22.80 -3.20
C MET A 23 9.16 -23.66 -3.08
N LYS A 24 8.68 -24.24 -4.19
CA LYS A 24 7.55 -25.19 -4.17
C LYS A 24 7.82 -26.37 -3.24
N GLU A 25 9.04 -26.87 -3.21
CA GLU A 25 9.43 -27.97 -2.31
C GLU A 25 9.55 -27.51 -0.85
N LEU A 26 10.13 -26.33 -0.61
CA LEU A 26 10.34 -25.79 0.74
C LEU A 26 9.02 -25.45 1.44
N ILE A 27 8.04 -24.87 0.74
CA ILE A 27 6.73 -24.50 1.31
C ILE A 27 5.97 -25.73 1.84
N GLN A 28 6.22 -26.92 1.27
CA GLN A 28 5.56 -28.16 1.71
C GLN A 28 6.23 -28.80 2.93
N GLN A 29 7.38 -28.27 3.38
CA GLN A 29 8.11 -28.83 4.52
C GLN A 29 7.52 -28.33 5.84
N PRO A 30 7.40 -29.19 6.87
CA PRO A 30 6.94 -28.79 8.20
C PRO A 30 7.74 -27.64 8.84
N GLU A 31 9.01 -27.52 8.46
CA GLU A 31 9.92 -26.46 8.88
C GLU A 31 9.60 -25.09 8.25
N PHE A 32 8.71 -25.03 7.25
CA PHE A 32 8.19 -23.77 6.71
C PHE A 32 7.21 -23.14 7.71
N SER A 33 7.76 -22.50 8.73
CA SER A 33 7.04 -21.84 9.80
C SER A 33 7.68 -20.49 10.11
N GLY A 34 6.93 -19.60 10.76
CA GLY A 34 7.39 -18.23 11.06
C GLY A 34 8.69 -18.18 11.88
N GLU A 35 8.98 -19.21 12.68
CA GLU A 35 10.23 -19.31 13.45
C GLU A 35 11.49 -19.43 12.58
N ASN A 36 11.34 -19.90 11.33
CA ASN A 36 12.42 -20.03 10.37
C ASN A 36 12.39 -18.95 9.28
N MET A 37 11.57 -17.90 9.46
CA MET A 37 11.45 -16.78 8.53
C MET A 37 11.99 -15.53 9.21
N ASN A 38 13.07 -14.97 8.65
CA ASN A 38 13.59 -13.70 9.13
C ASN A 38 12.99 -12.52 8.35
N ASP A 39 13.09 -11.33 8.95
CA ASP A 39 12.49 -10.10 8.44
C ASP A 39 12.98 -9.71 7.04
N ILE A 40 14.25 -9.99 6.74
CA ILE A 40 14.88 -9.69 5.45
C ILE A 40 14.22 -10.50 4.32
N MET A 41 13.78 -11.73 4.58
CA MET A 41 13.07 -12.52 3.57
C MET A 41 11.79 -11.82 3.10
N PHE A 42 11.06 -11.14 3.99
CA PHE A 42 9.83 -10.43 3.64
C PHE A 42 10.09 -9.22 2.73
N LEU A 43 11.19 -8.50 2.98
CA LEU A 43 11.68 -7.46 2.07
C LEU A 43 12.05 -8.05 0.70
N ASP A 44 12.88 -9.11 0.71
CA ASP A 44 13.36 -9.76 -0.51
C ASP A 44 12.22 -10.33 -1.38
N LEU A 45 11.13 -10.82 -0.77
CA LEU A 45 9.94 -11.30 -1.50
C LEU A 45 9.38 -10.21 -2.43
N VAL A 46 9.27 -8.98 -1.92
CA VAL A 46 8.72 -7.86 -2.70
C VAL A 46 9.77 -7.31 -3.67
N GLU A 47 11.00 -7.04 -3.20
CA GLU A 47 12.04 -6.44 -4.04
C GLU A 47 12.43 -7.32 -5.24
N ARG A 48 12.29 -8.64 -5.10
CA ARG A 48 12.59 -9.62 -6.15
C ARG A 48 11.38 -10.02 -6.97
N CYS A 49 10.23 -9.37 -6.75
CA CYS A 49 8.99 -9.58 -7.46
C CYS A 49 8.54 -11.06 -7.44
N TRP A 50 8.59 -11.69 -6.27
CA TRP A 50 7.99 -13.01 -6.10
C TRP A 50 6.48 -12.94 -6.37
N ASP A 51 5.92 -14.05 -6.86
CA ASP A 51 4.49 -14.09 -7.16
C ASP A 51 3.63 -13.96 -5.89
N THR A 52 2.39 -13.50 -6.08
CA THR A 52 1.45 -13.27 -4.98
C THR A 52 1.20 -14.54 -4.16
N ALA A 53 1.10 -15.71 -4.79
CA ALA A 53 0.80 -16.94 -4.07
C ALA A 53 1.95 -17.35 -3.15
N THR A 54 3.19 -17.26 -3.65
CA THR A 54 4.40 -17.48 -2.83
C THR A 54 4.47 -16.47 -1.69
N THR A 55 4.30 -15.18 -1.97
CA THR A 55 4.38 -14.13 -0.93
C THR A 55 3.32 -14.34 0.16
N MET A 56 2.09 -14.70 -0.23
CA MET A 56 1.02 -14.99 0.72
C MET A 56 1.28 -16.25 1.55
N ALA A 57 1.99 -17.25 1.03
CA ALA A 57 2.40 -18.41 1.83
C ALA A 57 3.35 -18.02 2.98
N PHE A 58 4.25 -17.06 2.77
CA PHE A 58 5.05 -16.49 3.86
C PHE A 58 4.17 -15.67 4.81
N ALA A 59 3.29 -14.82 4.27
CA ALA A 59 2.40 -13.97 5.08
C ALA A 59 1.53 -14.77 6.06
N THR A 60 1.04 -15.96 5.68
CA THR A 60 0.22 -16.80 6.57
C THR A 60 0.95 -17.32 7.82
N HIS A 61 2.29 -17.32 7.80
CA HIS A 61 3.13 -17.73 8.92
C HIS A 61 3.81 -16.55 9.62
N ALA A 62 3.64 -15.35 9.10
CA ALA A 62 4.27 -14.14 9.60
C ALA A 62 3.65 -13.67 10.92
N ASN A 63 4.45 -12.96 11.71
CA ASN A 63 3.94 -12.13 12.80
C ASN A 63 3.57 -10.73 12.29
N ASP A 64 2.90 -9.93 13.13
CA ASP A 64 2.42 -8.59 12.75
C ASP A 64 3.54 -7.64 12.29
N HIS A 65 4.74 -7.72 12.88
CA HIS A 65 5.90 -6.93 12.45
C HIS A 65 6.35 -7.31 11.02
N GLN A 66 6.41 -8.61 10.73
CA GLN A 66 6.75 -9.11 9.40
C GLN A 66 5.69 -8.78 8.34
N LEU A 67 4.41 -8.81 8.72
CA LEU A 67 3.32 -8.33 7.87
C LEU A 67 3.45 -6.83 7.59
N ALA A 68 3.84 -6.03 8.58
CA ALA A 68 4.10 -4.60 8.40
C ALA A 68 5.26 -4.33 7.44
N ILE A 69 6.32 -5.17 7.45
CA ILE A 69 7.40 -5.12 6.44
C ILE A 69 6.86 -5.38 5.04
N LEU A 70 6.00 -6.40 4.86
CA LEU A 70 5.38 -6.67 3.56
C LEU A 70 4.52 -5.49 3.09
N VAL A 71 3.65 -4.96 3.95
CA VAL A 71 2.78 -3.83 3.62
C VAL A 71 3.62 -2.61 3.22
N SER A 72 4.61 -2.25 4.03
CA SER A 72 5.44 -1.08 3.77
C SER A 72 6.24 -1.20 2.49
N THR A 73 6.88 -2.35 2.26
CA THR A 73 7.66 -2.60 1.05
C THR A 73 6.76 -2.63 -0.18
N ALA A 74 5.57 -3.25 -0.08
CA ALA A 74 4.61 -3.30 -1.17
C ALA A 74 4.16 -1.90 -1.62
N ILE A 75 3.85 -1.00 -0.68
CA ILE A 75 3.48 0.39 -0.97
C ILE A 75 4.66 1.14 -1.63
N MET A 76 5.86 1.02 -1.05
CA MET A 76 7.06 1.70 -1.55
C MET A 76 7.44 1.30 -2.99
N HIS A 77 7.23 0.02 -3.32
CA HIS A 77 7.56 -0.53 -4.63
C HIS A 77 6.39 -0.58 -5.63
N SER A 78 5.17 -0.17 -5.24
CA SER A 78 3.94 -0.41 -6.03
C SER A 78 3.79 -1.87 -6.44
N SER A 79 3.97 -2.78 -5.49
CA SER A 79 3.76 -4.20 -5.72
C SER A 79 2.27 -4.52 -5.80
N VAL A 80 1.88 -5.48 -6.65
CA VAL A 80 0.48 -5.90 -6.87
C VAL A 80 -0.03 -6.82 -5.75
N LEU A 81 0.46 -6.63 -4.51
CA LEU A 81 0.02 -7.42 -3.37
C LEU A 81 -1.30 -6.88 -2.83
N SER A 82 -2.19 -7.79 -2.45
CA SER A 82 -3.46 -7.44 -1.81
C SER A 82 -3.20 -6.95 -0.39
N LEU A 83 -3.03 -5.63 -0.21
CA LEU A 83 -2.77 -5.05 1.11
C LEU A 83 -3.90 -5.34 2.11
N GLY A 84 -5.15 -5.36 1.65
CA GLY A 84 -6.29 -5.73 2.49
C GLY A 84 -6.11 -7.11 3.12
N SER A 85 -5.68 -8.09 2.32
CA SER A 85 -5.40 -9.45 2.80
C SER A 85 -4.22 -9.53 3.77
N LEU A 86 -3.21 -8.65 3.61
CA LEU A 86 -2.10 -8.58 4.57
C LEU A 86 -2.54 -7.98 5.91
N PHE A 87 -3.39 -6.94 5.88
CA PHE A 87 -3.98 -6.38 7.09
C PHE A 87 -4.89 -7.41 7.80
N ASP A 88 -5.69 -8.18 7.07
CA ASP A 88 -6.55 -9.23 7.64
C ASP A 88 -5.78 -10.34 8.37
N LEU A 89 -4.49 -10.52 8.05
CA LEU A 89 -3.62 -11.50 8.72
C LEU A 89 -2.99 -10.97 10.01
N MET A 90 -3.00 -9.66 10.25
CA MET A 90 -2.45 -9.07 11.47
C MET A 90 -3.38 -9.36 12.66
N LYS A 91 -2.81 -9.73 13.80
CA LYS A 91 -3.59 -10.01 15.01
C LYS A 91 -4.13 -8.73 15.64
N ASP A 92 -3.33 -7.67 15.63
CA ASP A 92 -3.72 -6.34 16.11
C ASP A 92 -3.30 -5.27 15.09
N VAL A 93 -4.18 -5.04 14.11
CA VAL A 93 -3.95 -4.08 13.01
C VAL A 93 -3.69 -2.68 13.55
N SER A 94 -4.54 -2.19 14.47
CA SER A 94 -4.45 -0.83 14.99
C SER A 94 -3.15 -0.60 15.77
N ALA A 95 -2.79 -1.52 16.67
CA ALA A 95 -1.53 -1.40 17.41
C ALA A 95 -0.30 -1.53 16.50
N THR A 96 -0.40 -2.33 15.43
CA THR A 96 0.68 -2.50 14.46
C THR A 96 0.86 -1.26 13.60
N ILE A 97 -0.23 -0.64 13.14
CA ILE A 97 -0.16 0.65 12.41
C ILE A 97 0.55 1.70 13.25
N GLU A 98 0.17 1.86 14.52
CA GLU A 98 0.78 2.84 15.42
C GLU A 98 2.25 2.54 15.71
N ARG A 99 2.59 1.27 16.00
CA ARG A 99 3.95 0.87 16.35
C ARG A 99 4.93 0.98 15.18
N GLU A 100 4.47 0.64 13.98
CA GLU A 100 5.30 0.57 12.78
C GLU A 100 5.12 1.81 11.87
N HIS A 101 4.34 2.81 12.31
CA HIS A 101 4.07 4.05 11.58
C HIS A 101 3.59 3.84 10.14
N LEU A 102 2.69 2.87 9.93
CA LEU A 102 2.21 2.51 8.58
C LEU A 102 1.34 3.61 7.96
N ASP A 103 0.71 4.44 8.79
CA ASP A 103 -0.11 5.58 8.38
C ASP A 103 0.70 6.64 7.61
N GLU A 104 1.99 6.79 7.91
CA GLU A 104 2.89 7.69 7.18
C GLU A 104 3.04 7.33 5.69
N LEU A 105 2.76 6.07 5.34
CA LEU A 105 2.82 5.59 3.96
C LEU A 105 1.57 5.92 3.13
N PHE A 106 0.51 6.43 3.75
CA PHE A 106 -0.74 6.75 3.05
C PHE A 106 -0.53 7.79 1.94
N MET A 107 0.28 8.81 2.23
CA MET A 107 0.66 9.83 1.25
C MET A 107 1.45 9.22 0.08
N THR A 108 2.31 8.24 0.36
CA THR A 108 3.06 7.52 -0.69
C THR A 108 2.11 6.72 -1.60
N ALA A 109 1.14 6.00 -1.03
CA ALA A 109 0.12 5.29 -1.81
C ALA A 109 -0.69 6.25 -2.70
N CYS A 110 -1.07 7.41 -2.15
CA CYS A 110 -1.76 8.47 -2.88
C CYS A 110 -0.91 9.05 -4.02
N ASP A 111 0.36 9.37 -3.78
CA ASP A 111 1.26 9.94 -4.81
C ASP A 111 1.53 8.98 -5.97
N ARG A 112 1.54 7.67 -5.68
CA ARG A 112 1.70 6.60 -6.67
C ARG A 112 0.41 6.26 -7.41
N MET A 113 -0.71 6.87 -7.02
CA MET A 113 -2.03 6.67 -7.62
C MET A 113 -2.49 5.21 -7.54
N ASP A 114 -2.19 4.54 -6.43
CA ASP A 114 -2.56 3.15 -6.19
C ASP A 114 -3.90 3.05 -5.44
N THR A 115 -4.99 3.02 -6.21
CA THR A 115 -6.36 3.07 -5.69
C THR A 115 -6.69 1.90 -4.76
N GLU A 116 -6.17 0.70 -5.05
CA GLU A 116 -6.42 -0.47 -4.21
C GLU A 116 -5.62 -0.42 -2.92
N ALA A 117 -4.37 0.06 -2.95
CA ALA A 117 -3.60 0.30 -1.73
C ALA A 117 -4.27 1.37 -0.85
N VAL A 118 -4.70 2.50 -1.42
CA VAL A 118 -5.41 3.56 -0.70
C VAL A 118 -6.69 3.02 -0.08
N ARG A 119 -7.51 2.26 -0.82
CA ARG A 119 -8.73 1.63 -0.29
C ARG A 119 -8.44 0.71 0.88
N ALA A 120 -7.43 -0.14 0.78
CA ALA A 120 -7.04 -1.06 1.84
C ALA A 120 -6.62 -0.30 3.11
N MET A 121 -5.79 0.74 2.95
CA MET A 121 -5.35 1.58 4.08
C MET A 121 -6.53 2.30 4.75
N LEU A 122 -7.45 2.89 3.97
CA LEU A 122 -8.64 3.55 4.51
C LEU A 122 -9.55 2.59 5.28
N THR A 123 -9.71 1.35 4.78
CA THR A 123 -10.57 0.32 5.43
C THR A 123 -10.14 0.03 6.86
N VAL A 124 -8.85 0.13 7.16
CA VAL A 124 -8.28 -0.14 8.49
C VAL A 124 -7.87 1.14 9.24
N ASN A 125 -8.30 2.32 8.77
CA ASN A 125 -7.93 3.63 9.32
C ASN A 125 -6.39 3.87 9.39
N CYS A 126 -5.65 3.37 8.40
CA CYS A 126 -4.20 3.56 8.28
C CYS A 126 -3.88 4.87 7.55
N PHE A 127 -4.17 6.01 8.18
CA PHE A 127 -3.85 7.34 7.69
C PHE A 127 -4.00 8.39 8.81
N ASP A 128 -3.37 9.55 8.64
CA ASP A 128 -3.59 10.72 9.52
C ASP A 128 -4.76 11.57 9.00
N PRO A 129 -5.91 11.65 9.72
CA PRO A 129 -7.06 12.44 9.27
C PRO A 129 -6.81 13.96 9.32
N THR A 130 -5.77 14.40 10.04
CA THR A 130 -5.40 15.82 10.15
C THR A 130 -4.50 16.29 9.00
N ASP A 131 -4.04 15.37 8.14
CA ASP A 131 -3.23 15.70 6.98
C ASP A 131 -4.08 15.88 5.71
N GLY A 132 -4.26 17.13 5.28
CA GLY A 132 -4.96 17.46 4.02
C GLY A 132 -4.10 17.33 2.75
N ARG A 133 -2.79 17.06 2.85
CA ARG A 133 -1.88 16.96 1.69
C ARG A 133 -2.28 15.86 0.68
N PRO A 134 -2.80 14.69 1.08
CA PRO A 134 -3.24 13.66 0.14
C PRO A 134 -4.27 14.17 -0.88
N ILE A 135 -5.22 15.02 -0.45
CA ILE A 135 -6.22 15.64 -1.35
C ILE A 135 -5.52 16.44 -2.45
N ALA A 136 -4.58 17.32 -2.07
CA ALA A 136 -3.84 18.12 -3.03
C ALA A 136 -3.00 17.28 -3.98
N THR A 137 -2.39 16.21 -3.47
CA THR A 137 -1.56 15.30 -4.25
C THR A 137 -2.35 14.58 -5.34
N VAL A 138 -3.42 13.88 -4.97
CA VAL A 138 -4.21 13.10 -5.94
C VAL A 138 -4.82 14.02 -7.00
N VAL A 139 -5.39 15.15 -6.60
CA VAL A 139 -6.01 16.10 -7.55
C VAL A 139 -4.96 16.65 -8.53
N ARG A 140 -3.79 17.06 -8.04
CA ARG A 140 -2.73 17.63 -8.91
C ARG A 140 -2.18 16.60 -9.88
N ARG A 141 -2.01 15.34 -9.45
CA ARG A 141 -1.58 14.22 -10.31
C ARG A 141 -2.56 13.95 -11.45
N GLU A 142 -3.83 14.29 -11.27
CA GLU A 142 -4.90 14.04 -12.24
C GLU A 142 -5.06 15.14 -13.32
N LEU A 143 -4.56 16.37 -13.08
CA LEU A 143 -4.80 17.54 -13.95
C LEU A 143 -4.41 17.34 -15.42
N ASN A 144 -3.45 16.46 -15.69
CA ASN A 144 -2.91 16.21 -17.03
C ASN A 144 -3.38 14.90 -17.65
N LYS A 145 -4.17 14.08 -16.95
CA LYS A 145 -4.66 12.80 -17.47
C LYS A 145 -5.90 13.01 -18.34
N VAL A 146 -5.99 12.21 -19.40
CA VAL A 146 -7.15 12.17 -20.30
C VAL A 146 -8.34 11.46 -19.63
N ALA A 147 -8.04 10.39 -18.91
CA ALA A 147 -8.99 9.61 -18.11
C ALA A 147 -8.50 9.64 -16.66
N PRO A 148 -9.01 10.56 -15.84
CA PRO A 148 -8.60 10.66 -14.45
C PRO A 148 -9.17 9.53 -13.60
N ASP A 149 -8.46 9.15 -12.53
CA ASP A 149 -8.97 8.17 -11.56
C ASP A 149 -9.99 8.81 -10.63
N GLU A 150 -11.25 8.78 -11.05
CA GLU A 150 -12.37 9.36 -10.31
C GLU A 150 -12.65 8.68 -8.98
N GLU A 151 -12.30 7.39 -8.87
CA GLU A 151 -12.52 6.60 -7.67
C GLU A 151 -11.52 6.98 -6.59
N LEU A 152 -10.23 7.05 -6.92
CA LEU A 152 -9.20 7.46 -5.99
C LEU A 152 -9.48 8.86 -5.41
N ILE A 153 -9.86 9.82 -6.26
CA ILE A 153 -10.19 11.17 -5.80
C ILE A 153 -11.37 11.11 -4.81
N HIS A 154 -12.40 10.32 -5.11
CA HIS A 154 -13.56 10.21 -4.24
C HIS A 154 -13.21 9.59 -2.89
N LEU A 155 -12.45 8.49 -2.89
CA LEU A 155 -12.00 7.82 -1.67
C LEU A 155 -11.22 8.78 -0.74
N VAL A 156 -10.28 9.56 -1.29
CA VAL A 156 -9.45 10.47 -0.51
C VAL A 156 -10.26 11.66 0.02
N LEU A 157 -11.18 12.21 -0.76
CA LEU A 157 -12.05 13.30 -0.30
C LEU A 157 -12.99 12.84 0.82
N ASP A 158 -13.60 11.67 0.68
CA ASP A 158 -14.54 11.13 1.68
C ASP A 158 -13.83 10.79 3.00
N ALA A 159 -12.58 10.33 2.94
CA ALA A 159 -11.78 9.97 4.11
C ALA A 159 -11.25 11.17 4.91
N LEU A 160 -11.11 12.34 4.29
CA LEU A 160 -10.46 13.50 4.87
C LEU A 160 -11.40 14.72 4.92
N PRO A 161 -12.49 14.71 5.71
CA PRO A 161 -13.33 15.89 5.89
C PRO A 161 -12.61 17.01 6.66
N GLY A 162 -13.02 18.27 6.48
CA GLY A 162 -12.49 19.42 7.23
C GLY A 162 -11.27 20.12 6.61
N HIS A 163 -10.92 19.79 5.37
CA HIS A 163 -9.82 20.40 4.60
C HIS A 163 -10.33 21.24 3.43
N GLU A 164 -11.40 22.01 3.66
CA GLU A 164 -12.07 22.81 2.63
C GLU A 164 -11.18 23.93 2.08
N ASP A 165 -10.21 24.40 2.87
CA ASP A 165 -9.21 25.37 2.44
C ASP A 165 -8.31 24.80 1.34
N VAL A 166 -7.88 23.55 1.48
CA VAL A 166 -7.12 22.80 0.45
C VAL A 166 -7.96 22.64 -0.80
N ALA A 167 -9.22 22.20 -0.66
CA ALA A 167 -10.13 22.04 -1.79
C ALA A 167 -10.42 23.36 -2.52
N THR A 168 -10.61 24.45 -1.77
CA THR A 168 -10.82 25.81 -2.32
C THR A 168 -9.59 26.28 -3.08
N TYR A 169 -8.39 26.11 -2.52
CA TYR A 169 -7.14 26.42 -3.20
C TYR A 169 -7.02 25.65 -4.53
N LEU A 170 -7.33 24.35 -4.53
CA LEU A 170 -7.26 23.53 -5.74
C LEU A 170 -8.24 24.01 -6.81
N LEU A 171 -9.49 24.31 -6.44
CA LEU A 171 -10.52 24.85 -7.32
C LEU A 171 -10.10 26.16 -7.97
N GLU A 172 -9.48 27.06 -7.21
CA GLU A 172 -9.14 28.40 -7.69
C GLU A 172 -7.82 28.44 -8.47
N LYS A 173 -6.83 27.63 -8.08
CA LYS A 173 -5.44 27.78 -8.56
C LYS A 173 -4.93 26.61 -9.39
N CYS A 174 -5.47 25.40 -9.21
CA CYS A 174 -4.95 24.19 -9.86
C CYS A 174 -5.88 23.67 -10.95
N VAL A 175 -7.16 23.46 -10.65
CA VAL A 175 -8.15 22.93 -11.61
C VAL A 175 -8.24 23.76 -12.91
N PRO A 176 -8.14 25.11 -12.89
CA PRO A 176 -8.13 25.91 -14.12
C PRO A 176 -6.98 25.56 -15.08
N THR A 177 -5.87 25.01 -14.58
CA THR A 177 -4.71 24.61 -15.37
C THR A 177 -4.79 23.19 -15.93
N ALA A 178 -5.89 22.45 -15.67
CA ALA A 178 -6.08 21.11 -16.21
C ALA A 178 -6.09 21.12 -17.75
N LYS A 179 -5.41 20.14 -18.36
CA LYS A 179 -5.22 20.06 -19.81
C LYS A 179 -6.49 19.69 -20.58
N HIS A 180 -7.38 18.95 -19.93
CA HIS A 180 -8.58 18.39 -20.53
C HIS A 180 -9.84 18.95 -19.85
N GLU A 181 -10.80 19.43 -20.64
CA GLU A 181 -12.04 20.02 -20.11
C GLU A 181 -12.92 18.99 -19.36
N ALA A 182 -12.88 17.72 -19.75
CA ALA A 182 -13.56 16.65 -19.02
C ALA A 182 -12.99 16.50 -17.60
N THR A 183 -11.66 16.41 -17.47
CA THR A 183 -10.95 16.37 -16.18
C THR A 183 -11.26 17.61 -15.35
N LYS A 184 -11.22 18.80 -15.96
CA LYS A 184 -11.57 20.06 -15.29
C LYS A 184 -12.99 20.02 -14.72
N THR A 185 -13.96 19.58 -15.51
CA THR A 185 -15.37 19.50 -15.13
C THR A 185 -15.58 18.51 -13.99
N MET A 186 -14.98 17.33 -14.09
CA MET A 186 -15.04 16.29 -13.06
C MET A 186 -14.45 16.79 -11.74
N LEU A 187 -13.22 17.32 -11.75
CA LEU A 187 -12.55 17.82 -10.54
C LEU A 187 -13.30 18.99 -9.92
N THR A 188 -13.82 19.92 -10.75
CA THR A 188 -14.63 21.04 -10.27
C THR A 188 -15.87 20.54 -9.55
N THR A 189 -16.54 19.52 -10.08
CA THR A 189 -17.77 18.97 -9.51
C THR A 189 -17.47 18.30 -8.16
N LYS A 190 -16.47 17.40 -8.11
CA LYS A 190 -16.12 16.68 -6.88
C LYS A 190 -15.66 17.63 -5.78
N LEU A 191 -14.78 18.59 -6.08
CA LEU A 191 -14.27 19.53 -5.08
C LEU A 191 -15.34 20.51 -4.60
N LYS A 192 -16.24 20.99 -5.48
CA LYS A 192 -17.37 21.82 -5.03
C LYS A 192 -18.29 21.06 -4.09
N ASN A 193 -18.63 19.81 -4.43
CA ASN A 193 -19.45 18.97 -3.57
C ASN A 193 -18.79 18.78 -2.20
N TYR A 194 -17.50 18.47 -2.18
CA TYR A 194 -16.74 18.32 -0.94
C TYR A 194 -16.81 19.57 -0.05
N VAL A 195 -16.60 20.78 -0.61
CA VAL A 195 -16.67 22.05 0.15
C VAL A 195 -18.10 22.36 0.66
N THR A 196 -19.14 21.82 0.03
CA THR A 196 -20.54 22.10 0.42
C THR A 196 -21.18 21.04 1.32
N CYS A 197 -20.58 19.86 1.45
CA CYS A 197 -21.15 18.71 2.14
C CYS A 197 -20.64 18.52 3.58
N THR A 198 -19.68 19.34 4.02
CA THR A 198 -19.18 19.43 5.39
C THR A 198 -19.77 20.63 6.13
#